data_AF-A2G6W0-F1
#
_entry.id   AF-A2G6W0-F1
#
_cell.length_a   1.000
_cell.length_b   1.000
_cell.length_c   1.000
_cell.angle_alpha   90.00
_cell.angle_beta   90.00
_cell.angle_gamma   90.00
#
_symmetry.space_group_name_H-M   'P 1'
#
loop_
_entity.id
_entity.type
_entity.pdbx_description
1 polymer ?
#
loop_
_entity_poly.entity_id
_entity_poly.type
_entity_poly.pdbx_seq_one_letter_code
_entity_poly.pdbx_strand_id
1 'polypeptide(L)'
;MDNEQLEEYNAQMELIKKYINNQNSDKHLAGKVTAKILNLYCDVCNVEARKNIKHILAKYRVRPTRDGEMKRKKEYIQDFDFISSKGFELIQSIQNSGYSKKPNIYMLKSLIKAIVVDLNKNGYQITFNREAKRSKDGLYKFISDNYDLIKSYIDKGTKFAV
;
A
#
# COMPACT_ATOMS: atom_id res chain seq x y z
N MET A 1 -0.29 -16.80 -31.32
CA MET A 1 1.01 -16.44 -30.74
C MET A 1 1.93 -16.11 -31.88
N ASP A 2 2.54 -14.94 -31.86
CA ASP A 2 3.70 -14.66 -32.71
C ASP A 2 4.91 -15.48 -32.20
N ASN A 3 5.96 -15.59 -33.03
CA ASN A 3 7.16 -16.38 -32.68
C ASN A 3 7.88 -15.84 -31.43
N GLU A 4 7.81 -14.54 -31.19
CA GLU A 4 8.46 -13.87 -30.06
C GLU A 4 7.80 -14.24 -28.72
N GLN A 5 6.46 -14.28 -28.68
CA GLN A 5 5.70 -14.74 -27.52
C GLN A 5 5.94 -16.23 -27.21
N LEU A 6 6.13 -17.06 -28.24
CA LEU A 6 6.40 -18.48 -28.08
C LEU A 6 7.79 -18.73 -27.49
N GLU A 7 8.80 -17.99 -27.94
CA GLU A 7 10.15 -18.03 -27.39
C GLU A 7 10.19 -17.57 -25.92
N GLU A 8 9.48 -16.49 -25.60
CA GLU A 8 9.41 -15.99 -24.23
C GLU A 8 8.72 -16.98 -23.28
N TYR A 9 7.62 -17.61 -23.72
CA TYR A 9 6.95 -18.67 -22.96
C TYR A 9 7.87 -19.86 -22.67
N ASN A 10 8.60 -20.33 -23.68
CA ASN A 10 9.52 -21.47 -23.55
C ASN A 10 10.67 -21.16 -22.57
N ALA A 11 11.24 -19.96 -22.64
CA ALA A 11 12.29 -19.50 -21.71
C ALA A 11 11.79 -19.43 -20.26
N GLN A 12 10.55 -18.98 -20.05
CA GLN A 12 9.94 -18.93 -18.73
C GLN A 12 9.65 -20.34 -18.17
N MET A 13 9.22 -21.29 -19.01
CA MET A 13 8.98 -22.69 -18.61
C MET A 13 10.28 -23.45 -18.26
N GLU A 14 11.36 -23.19 -18.98
CA GLU A 14 12.72 -23.65 -18.68
C GLU A 14 13.18 -23.23 -17.27
N LEU A 15 12.94 -21.96 -16.90
CA LEU A 15 13.28 -21.43 -15.58
C LEU A 15 12.48 -22.10 -14.45
N ILE A 16 11.20 -22.39 -14.67
CA ILE A 16 10.37 -23.14 -13.71
C ILE A 16 10.89 -24.57 -13.55
N LYS A 17 11.21 -25.27 -14.65
CA LYS A 17 11.78 -26.62 -14.60
C LYS A 17 13.10 -26.64 -13.83
N LYS A 18 13.99 -25.67 -14.07
CA LYS A 18 15.25 -25.50 -13.33
C LYS A 18 15.03 -25.24 -11.84
N TYR A 19 13.99 -24.48 -11.49
CA TYR A 19 13.64 -24.22 -10.10
C TYR A 19 13.08 -25.45 -9.37
N ILE A 20 12.14 -26.18 -9.99
CA ILE A 20 11.56 -27.41 -9.45
C ILE A 20 12.66 -28.46 -9.22
N ASN A 21 13.62 -28.55 -10.15
CA ASN A 21 14.66 -29.57 -10.13
C ASN A 21 15.90 -29.18 -9.29
N ASN A 22 15.96 -27.99 -8.71
CA ASN A 22 17.13 -27.55 -7.94
C ASN A 22 16.75 -26.75 -6.69
N GLN A 23 16.87 -27.38 -5.51
CA GLN A 23 16.44 -26.81 -4.21
C GLN A 23 17.24 -25.56 -3.76
N ASN A 24 18.37 -25.25 -4.40
CA ASN A 24 19.21 -24.08 -4.12
C ASN A 24 18.88 -22.84 -4.96
N SER A 25 17.87 -22.92 -5.83
CA SER A 25 17.48 -21.80 -6.69
C SER A 25 16.73 -20.72 -5.91
N ASP A 26 16.92 -19.45 -6.28
CA ASP A 26 16.33 -18.31 -5.57
C ASP A 26 14.79 -18.37 -5.64
N LYS A 27 14.19 -18.75 -4.51
CA LYS A 27 12.74 -18.88 -4.34
C LYS A 27 11.99 -17.60 -4.68
N HIS A 28 12.63 -16.45 -4.54
CA HIS A 28 12.02 -15.18 -4.91
C HIS A 28 11.99 -14.98 -6.43
N LEU A 29 13.10 -15.29 -7.12
CA LEU A 29 13.21 -15.18 -8.57
C LEU A 29 12.21 -16.10 -9.26
N ALA A 30 12.11 -17.35 -8.81
CA ALA A 30 11.14 -18.29 -9.36
C ALA A 30 9.69 -17.85 -9.12
N GLY A 31 9.37 -17.31 -7.93
CA GLY A 31 8.06 -16.73 -7.69
C GLY A 31 7.72 -15.60 -8.67
N LYS A 32 8.68 -14.75 -9.03
CA LYS A 32 8.49 -13.68 -10.04
C LYS A 32 8.23 -14.25 -11.44
N VAL A 33 8.98 -15.28 -11.85
CA VAL A 33 8.81 -15.95 -13.14
C VAL A 33 7.44 -16.65 -13.21
N THR A 34 7.07 -17.38 -12.17
CA THR A 34 5.75 -18.02 -12.05
C THR A 34 4.61 -17.01 -12.12
N ALA A 35 4.75 -15.84 -11.48
CA ALA A 35 3.74 -14.79 -11.58
C ALA A 35 3.63 -14.20 -13.00
N LYS A 36 4.74 -14.06 -13.74
CA LYS A 36 4.68 -13.62 -15.14
C LYS A 36 3.93 -14.63 -16.02
N ILE A 37 4.26 -15.92 -15.91
CA ILE A 37 3.60 -16.99 -16.68
C ILE A 37 2.11 -17.05 -16.37
N LEU A 38 1.73 -17.02 -15.10
CA LEU A 38 0.32 -17.08 -14.70
C LEU A 38 -0.48 -15.88 -15.22
N ASN A 39 0.15 -14.69 -15.30
CA ASN A 39 -0.49 -13.53 -15.89
C ASN A 39 -0.67 -13.71 -17.40
N LEU A 40 0.39 -14.14 -18.10
CA LEU A 40 0.35 -14.42 -19.54
C LEU A 40 -0.70 -15.49 -19.88
N TYR A 41 -0.80 -16.55 -19.07
CA TYR A 41 -1.80 -17.60 -19.24
C TYR A 41 -3.22 -17.04 -19.12
N CYS A 42 -3.49 -16.22 -18.09
CA CYS A 42 -4.80 -15.57 -17.95
C CYS A 42 -5.14 -14.68 -19.14
N ASP A 43 -4.15 -13.94 -19.66
CA ASP A 43 -4.31 -13.04 -20.81
C ASP A 43 -4.56 -13.80 -22.11
N VAL A 44 -3.75 -14.83 -22.42
CA VAL A 44 -3.84 -15.64 -23.65
C VAL A 44 -5.10 -16.51 -23.66
N CYS A 45 -5.43 -17.14 -22.54
CA CYS A 45 -6.61 -17.98 -22.44
C CYS A 45 -7.89 -17.19 -22.18
N ASN A 46 -7.81 -15.87 -22.01
CA ASN A 46 -8.93 -14.99 -21.65
C ASN A 46 -9.74 -15.52 -20.45
N VAL A 47 -9.02 -15.96 -19.41
CA VAL A 47 -9.61 -16.54 -18.19
C VAL A 47 -9.29 -15.69 -16.98
N GLU A 48 -10.31 -15.44 -16.15
CA GLU A 48 -10.10 -14.71 -14.91
C GLU A 48 -9.23 -15.51 -13.93
N ALA A 49 -8.27 -14.84 -13.30
CA ALA A 49 -7.38 -15.47 -12.33
C ALA A 49 -8.16 -16.02 -11.12
N ARG A 50 -8.01 -17.33 -10.85
CA ARG A 50 -8.56 -17.98 -9.64
C ARG A 50 -7.92 -17.42 -8.37
N LYS A 51 -8.57 -17.58 -7.21
CA LYS A 51 -8.12 -17.06 -5.90
C LYS A 51 -6.64 -17.33 -5.60
N ASN A 52 -6.16 -18.54 -5.89
CA ASN A 52 -4.78 -18.96 -5.62
C ASN A 52 -3.78 -18.28 -6.57
N ILE A 53 -4.17 -18.07 -7.84
CA ILE A 53 -3.38 -17.36 -8.84
C ILE A 53 -3.29 -15.88 -8.46
N LYS A 54 -4.41 -15.26 -8.08
CA LYS A 54 -4.45 -13.87 -7.57
C LYS A 54 -3.49 -13.67 -6.39
N HIS A 55 -3.39 -14.64 -5.48
CA HIS A 55 -2.43 -14.60 -4.37
C HIS A 55 -0.97 -14.63 -4.83
N ILE A 56 -0.62 -15.53 -5.76
CA ILE A 56 0.74 -15.64 -6.32
C ILE A 56 1.11 -14.38 -7.12
N LEU A 57 0.21 -13.90 -7.97
CA LEU A 57 0.36 -12.66 -8.72
C LEU A 57 0.58 -11.47 -7.78
N ALA A 58 -0.19 -11.37 -6.69
CA ALA A 58 -0.02 -10.30 -5.71
C ALA A 58 1.30 -10.39 -4.92
N LYS A 59 1.74 -11.61 -4.58
CA LYS A 59 2.96 -11.85 -3.79
C LYS A 59 4.24 -11.59 -4.59
N TYR A 60 4.23 -11.89 -5.89
CA TYR A 60 5.44 -11.88 -6.71
C TYR A 60 5.42 -10.93 -7.91
N ARG A 61 4.33 -10.18 -8.17
CA ARG A 61 4.39 -9.03 -9.08
C ARG A 61 5.49 -8.06 -8.62
N VAL A 62 6.27 -7.60 -9.58
CA VAL A 62 7.32 -6.59 -9.40
C VAL A 62 6.68 -5.27 -8.99
N ARG A 63 6.46 -5.07 -7.68
CA ARG A 63 6.07 -3.78 -7.04
C ARG A 63 4.78 -3.13 -7.62
N PRO A 64 4.21 -2.09 -6.99
CA PRO A 64 3.13 -1.33 -7.65
C PRO A 64 3.71 -0.76 -8.95
N THR A 65 3.12 -1.11 -10.10
CA THR A 65 3.53 -0.54 -11.38
C THR A 65 3.49 0.98 -11.28
N ARG A 66 4.41 1.67 -11.95
CA ARG A 66 4.41 3.15 -12.01
C ARG A 66 3.02 3.68 -12.38
N ASP A 67 2.33 3.00 -13.29
CA ASP A 67 0.98 3.33 -13.71
C ASP A 67 -0.06 3.14 -12.61
N GLY A 68 0.04 2.08 -11.80
CA GLY A 68 -0.83 1.88 -10.64
C GLY A 68 -0.61 2.94 -9.56
N GLU A 69 0.65 3.36 -9.35
CA GLU A 69 0.96 4.45 -8.43
C GLU A 69 0.48 5.81 -8.98
N MET A 70 0.61 6.06 -10.28
CA MET A 70 0.05 7.25 -10.94
C MET A 70 -1.47 7.26 -10.88
N LYS A 71 -2.13 6.13 -11.14
CA LYS A 71 -3.58 5.97 -11.04
C LYS A 71 -4.05 6.23 -9.61
N ARG A 72 -3.39 5.63 -8.60
CA ARG A 72 -3.69 5.92 -7.18
C ARG A 72 -3.50 7.39 -6.85
N LYS A 73 -2.39 7.99 -7.29
CA LYS A 73 -2.16 9.42 -7.08
C LYS A 73 -3.29 10.24 -7.69
N LYS A 74 -3.69 9.97 -8.93
CA LYS A 74 -4.81 10.66 -9.59
C LYS A 74 -6.15 10.44 -8.90
N GLU A 75 -6.46 9.23 -8.42
CA GLU A 75 -7.78 8.91 -7.86
C GLU A 75 -7.91 9.35 -6.40
N TYR A 76 -6.90 9.05 -5.58
CA TYR A 76 -6.98 9.19 -4.12
C TYR A 76 -6.28 10.44 -3.58
N ILE A 77 -5.10 10.78 -4.11
CA ILE A 77 -4.34 11.95 -3.64
C ILE A 77 -4.77 13.22 -4.39
N GLN A 78 -5.03 13.10 -5.70
CA GLN A 78 -5.31 14.21 -6.61
C GLN A 78 -4.25 15.31 -6.43
N ASP A 79 -4.67 16.55 -6.28
CA ASP A 79 -3.82 17.73 -6.09
C ASP A 79 -3.58 18.06 -4.61
N PHE A 80 -3.79 17.08 -3.71
CA PHE A 80 -3.62 17.29 -2.28
C PHE A 80 -2.15 17.57 -1.92
N ASP A 81 -1.87 18.81 -1.54
CA ASP A 81 -0.64 19.19 -0.86
C ASP A 81 -0.81 19.03 0.65
N PHE A 82 -0.06 18.10 1.23
CA PHE A 82 -0.13 17.89 2.67
C PHE A 82 0.48 19.05 3.45
N ILE A 83 1.43 19.81 2.90
CA ILE A 83 2.13 20.88 3.63
C ILE A 83 1.16 22.01 3.99
N SER A 84 0.25 22.36 3.07
CA SER A 84 -0.79 23.37 3.28
C SER A 84 -2.07 22.81 3.90
N SER A 85 -2.09 21.54 4.32
CA SER A 85 -3.31 20.90 4.81
C SER A 85 -3.55 21.15 6.31
N LYS A 86 -4.82 21.26 6.70
CA LYS A 86 -5.21 21.36 8.12
C LYS A 86 -4.74 20.17 8.95
N GLY A 87 -4.64 18.99 8.35
CA GLY A 87 -4.09 17.82 9.02
C GLY A 87 -2.61 17.98 9.35
N PHE A 88 -1.84 18.67 8.52
CA PHE A 88 -0.43 18.97 8.81
C PHE A 88 -0.29 19.95 9.96
N GLU A 89 -1.06 21.04 9.95
CA GLU A 89 -1.10 22.02 11.04
C GLU A 89 -1.46 21.36 12.39
N LEU A 90 -2.45 20.47 12.39
CA LEU A 90 -2.87 19.74 13.60
C LEU A 90 -1.76 18.83 14.14
N ILE A 91 -1.07 18.09 13.28
CA ILE A 91 0.04 17.25 13.74
C ILE A 91 1.22 18.11 14.23
N GLN A 92 1.46 19.25 13.59
CA GLN A 92 2.51 20.17 14.01
C GLN A 92 2.20 20.80 15.38
N SER A 93 0.94 21.13 15.67
CA SER A 93 0.54 21.67 16.98
C SER A 93 0.72 20.65 18.11
N ILE A 94 0.52 19.36 17.85
CA ILE A 94 0.79 18.28 18.81
C ILE A 94 2.31 18.13 19.05
N GLN A 95 3.13 18.38 18.03
CA GLN A 95 4.58 18.20 18.10
C GLN A 95 5.36 19.36 18.76
N ASN A 96 4.70 20.44 19.19
CA ASN A 96 5.35 21.63 19.79
C ASN A 96 6.12 21.39 21.12
N SER A 97 6.50 20.14 21.42
CA SER A 97 7.42 19.74 22.48
C SER A 97 8.85 19.52 21.94
N GLY A 98 9.58 20.57 21.56
CA GLY A 98 11.05 20.57 21.43
C GLY A 98 11.72 19.63 20.38
N TYR A 99 10.98 18.77 19.67
CA TYR A 99 11.55 17.84 18.69
C TYR A 99 11.54 18.47 17.29
N SER A 100 12.73 18.80 16.78
CA SER A 100 12.93 19.41 15.46
C SER A 100 12.64 18.49 14.26
N LYS A 101 12.32 17.21 14.50
CA LYS A 101 12.12 16.23 13.43
C LYS A 101 10.63 16.09 13.10
N LYS A 102 10.29 16.48 11.86
CA LYS A 102 8.99 16.20 11.24
C LYS A 102 8.59 14.74 11.46
N PRO A 103 7.31 14.41 11.68
CA PRO A 103 6.89 13.05 11.96
C PRO A 103 7.24 12.15 10.77
N ASN A 104 7.85 11.01 11.07
CA ASN A 104 8.07 9.98 10.06
C ASN A 104 6.75 9.24 9.76
N ILE A 105 6.71 8.53 8.63
CA ILE A 105 5.52 7.78 8.18
C ILE A 105 5.05 6.75 9.23
N TYR A 106 5.97 6.12 9.96
CA TYR A 106 5.62 5.10 10.95
C TYR A 106 4.91 5.69 12.16
N MET A 107 5.38 6.83 12.66
CA MET A 107 4.74 7.57 13.74
C MET A 107 3.32 7.98 13.35
N LEU A 108 3.14 8.57 12.16
CA LEU A 108 1.82 8.96 11.66
C LEU A 108 0.86 7.76 11.56
N LYS A 109 1.35 6.61 11.07
CA LYS A 109 0.54 5.38 11.00
C LYS A 109 0.11 4.89 12.38
N SER A 110 1.03 4.87 13.34
CA SER A 110 0.73 4.44 14.71
C SER A 110 -0.27 5.38 15.37
N LEU A 111 -0.07 6.69 15.20
CA LEU A 111 -0.96 7.73 15.71
C LEU A 111 -2.39 7.57 15.16
N ILE A 112 -2.54 7.53 13.83
CA ILE A 112 -3.84 7.35 13.18
C ILE A 112 -4.49 6.04 13.63
N LYS A 113 -3.72 4.96 13.74
CA LYS A 113 -4.25 3.67 14.19
C LYS A 113 -4.78 3.75 15.61
N ALA A 114 -4.06 4.40 16.54
CA ALA A 114 -4.51 4.58 17.91
C ALA A 114 -5.81 5.38 17.97
N ILE A 115 -5.87 6.52 17.27
CA ILE A 115 -7.05 7.39 17.22
C ILE A 115 -8.26 6.66 16.63
N VAL A 116 -8.09 5.95 15.50
CA VAL A 116 -9.18 5.21 14.85
C VAL A 116 -9.69 4.09 15.74
N VAL A 117 -8.81 3.35 16.43
CA VAL A 117 -9.22 2.30 17.36
C VAL A 117 -10.07 2.88 18.49
N ASP A 118 -9.64 3.99 19.08
CA ASP A 118 -10.36 4.58 20.21
C ASP A 118 -11.68 5.25 19.79
N LEU A 119 -11.68 5.98 18.67
CA LEU A 119 -12.91 6.51 18.08
C LEU A 119 -13.90 5.38 17.77
N ASN A 120 -13.43 4.25 17.24
CA ASN A 120 -14.32 3.12 16.98
C ASN A 120 -14.85 2.46 18.26
N LYS A 121 -14.08 2.43 19.35
CA LYS A 121 -14.59 1.99 20.67
C LYS A 121 -15.67 2.94 21.21
N ASN A 122 -15.57 4.22 20.89
CA ASN A 122 -16.54 5.24 21.28
C ASN A 122 -17.72 5.36 20.28
N GLY A 123 -17.91 4.38 19.40
CA GLY A 123 -19.07 4.28 18.50
C GLY A 123 -18.93 4.99 17.17
N TYR A 124 -17.80 5.64 16.88
CA TYR A 124 -17.53 6.17 15.54
C TYR A 124 -17.25 5.01 14.57
N GLN A 125 -17.59 5.11 13.29
CA GLN A 125 -17.34 4.05 12.30
C GLN A 125 -16.28 4.50 11.28
N ILE A 126 -15.07 4.76 11.75
CA ILE A 126 -13.99 5.28 10.92
C ILE A 126 -13.14 4.11 10.41
N THR A 127 -12.95 4.07 9.09
CA THR A 127 -12.12 3.05 8.44
C THR A 127 -10.82 3.64 7.93
N PHE A 128 -9.71 3.17 8.48
CA PHE A 128 -8.39 3.56 7.98
C PHE A 128 -8.05 2.81 6.68
N ASN A 129 -8.45 3.39 5.55
CA ASN A 129 -8.29 2.82 4.21
C ASN A 129 -6.82 2.43 3.93
N ARG A 130 -6.63 1.34 3.20
CA ARG A 130 -5.34 0.89 2.69
C ARG A 130 -4.61 1.97 1.91
N GLU A 131 -5.30 2.75 1.07
CA GLU A 131 -4.63 3.75 0.22
C GLU A 131 -4.00 4.88 1.02
N ALA A 132 -4.66 5.32 2.10
CA ALA A 132 -4.09 6.28 3.05
C ALA A 132 -2.75 5.82 3.65
N LYS A 133 -2.58 4.50 3.85
CA LYS A 133 -1.38 3.91 4.47
C LYS A 133 -0.16 3.88 3.54
N ARG A 134 -0.31 4.20 2.25
CA ARG A 134 0.74 3.95 1.25
C ARG A 134 1.72 5.11 1.07
N SER A 135 1.34 6.33 1.42
CA SER A 135 2.21 7.52 1.31
C SER A 135 2.05 8.44 2.51
N LYS A 136 2.98 9.38 2.69
CA LYS A 136 2.86 10.43 3.71
C LYS A 136 1.65 11.33 3.43
N ASP A 137 1.47 11.71 2.17
CA ASP A 137 0.35 12.52 1.71
C ASP A 137 -0.99 11.86 2.01
N GLY A 138 -1.09 10.53 1.82
CA GLY A 138 -2.30 9.77 2.12
C GLY A 138 -2.65 9.76 3.62
N LEU A 139 -1.64 9.77 4.50
CA LEU A 139 -1.84 9.85 5.95
C LEU A 139 -2.39 11.23 6.35
N TYR A 140 -1.81 12.30 5.82
CA TYR A 140 -2.29 13.67 6.10
C TYR A 140 -3.63 13.96 5.44
N LYS A 141 -3.89 13.39 4.26
CA LYS A 141 -5.19 13.45 3.62
C LYS A 141 -6.24 12.78 4.49
N PHE A 142 -5.97 11.58 5.00
CA PHE A 142 -6.87 10.92 5.94
C PHE A 142 -7.16 11.77 7.18
N ILE A 143 -6.13 12.40 7.76
CA ILE A 143 -6.32 13.29 8.91
C ILE A 143 -7.18 14.49 8.53
N SER A 144 -6.94 15.10 7.37
CA SER A 144 -7.69 16.26 6.88
C SER A 144 -9.14 15.91 6.55
N ASP A 145 -9.39 14.76 5.94
CA ASP A 145 -10.72 14.26 5.61
C ASP A 145 -11.55 13.93 6.88
N ASN A 146 -10.88 13.68 8.02
CA ASN A 146 -11.51 13.39 9.32
C ASN A 146 -11.16 14.46 10.38
N TYR A 147 -10.89 15.69 9.94
CA TYR A 147 -10.27 16.72 10.77
C TYR A 147 -11.06 17.02 12.05
N ASP A 148 -12.38 17.26 11.96
CA ASP A 148 -13.18 17.67 13.11
C ASP A 148 -13.24 16.58 14.19
N LEU A 149 -13.34 15.31 13.77
CA LEU A 149 -13.35 14.16 14.67
C LEU A 149 -12.00 13.98 15.37
N ILE A 150 -10.91 14.05 14.59
CA ILE A 150 -9.55 13.86 15.12
C ILE A 150 -9.16 15.03 16.02
N LYS A 151 -9.51 16.25 15.65
CA LYS A 151 -9.26 17.45 16.48
C LYS A 151 -10.03 17.37 17.79
N SER A 152 -11.33 17.08 17.75
CA SER A 152 -12.15 16.86 18.95
C SER A 152 -11.58 15.76 19.86
N TYR A 153 -11.02 14.70 19.26
CA TYR A 153 -10.33 13.64 20.00
C TYR A 153 -9.06 14.13 20.71
N ILE A 154 -8.22 14.91 20.01
CA ILE A 154 -6.97 15.45 20.55
C ILE A 154 -7.26 16.48 21.65
N ASP A 155 -8.24 17.36 21.43
CA ASP A 155 -8.62 18.43 22.37
C ASP A 155 -9.17 17.87 23.69
N LYS A 156 -9.73 16.65 23.69
CA LYS A 156 -10.16 15.94 24.90
C LYS A 156 -9.00 15.43 25.78
N GLY A 157 -7.75 15.68 25.40
CA GLY A 157 -6.58 15.47 26.26
C GLY A 157 -6.13 14.01 26.36
N THR A 158 -6.49 13.16 25.39
CA THR A 158 -6.03 11.76 25.37
C THR A 158 -4.51 11.72 25.17
N LYS A 159 -3.76 11.53 26.28
CA LYS A 159 -2.31 11.44 26.25
C LYS A 159 -1.88 10.23 25.43
N PHE A 160 -1.09 10.45 24.39
CA PHE A 160 -0.41 9.39 23.66
C PHE A 160 0.66 8.80 24.58
N ALA A 161 0.39 7.64 25.18
CA ALA A 161 1.44 6.83 25.78
C ALA A 161 2.31 6.30 24.63
N VAL A 162 3.55 6.81 24.55
CA VAL A 162 4.59 6.30 23.65
C VAL A 162 5.15 5.01 24.22
#